data_AF-A0A7Y4YTM5-F1
#
_entry.id   AF-A0A7Y4YTM5-F1
#
_cell.length_a   1.000
_cell.length_b   1.000
_cell.length_c   1.000
_cell.angle_alpha   90.00
_cell.angle_beta   90.00
_cell.angle_gamma   90.00
#
_symmetry.space_group_name_H-M   'P 1'
#
loop_
_entity.id
_entity.type
_entity.pdbx_description
1 polymer ?
#
loop_
_entity_poly.entity_id
_entity_poly.type
_entity_poly.pdbx_seq_one_letter_code
_entity_poly.pdbx_strand_id
1 'polypeptide(L)'
;MKSHQSLLKRITKLGLLLMMGVSMSACSGDQKWKEEVQLSDGRIIVVERELLTEAGGDEWAFNHSGTKPKEYLIRFEYPNGTGKMIEWHSIKNGYLA
;
A
#
# COMPACT_ATOMS: atom_id res chain seq x y z
N MET A 1 -11.28 -36.65 29.23
CA MET A 1 -10.60 -35.33 29.30
C MET A 1 -9.29 -35.20 28.50
N LYS A 2 -8.62 -36.26 28.02
CA LYS A 2 -7.32 -36.14 27.29
C LYS A 2 -7.44 -35.72 25.82
N SER A 3 -8.59 -35.96 25.17
CA SER A 3 -8.80 -35.72 23.73
C SER A 3 -8.89 -34.22 23.37
N HIS A 4 -9.63 -33.43 24.16
CA HIS A 4 -9.83 -31.99 23.90
C HIS A 4 -8.52 -31.17 23.99
N GLN A 5 -7.61 -31.56 24.88
CA GLN A 5 -6.31 -30.93 25.06
C GLN A 5 -5.37 -31.17 23.86
N SER A 6 -5.49 -32.32 23.21
CA SER A 6 -4.71 -32.66 22.00
C SER A 6 -5.22 -31.89 20.78
N LEU A 7 -6.54 -31.75 20.63
CA LEU A 7 -7.17 -30.99 19.55
C LEU A 7 -6.83 -29.50 19.63
N LEU A 8 -6.93 -28.90 20.82
CA LEU A 8 -6.59 -27.48 21.03
C LEU A 8 -5.14 -27.19 20.61
N LYS A 9 -4.19 -28.05 21.01
CA LYS A 9 -2.77 -27.89 20.66
C LYS A 9 -2.52 -27.96 19.15
N ARG A 10 -3.29 -28.76 18.40
CA ARG A 10 -3.20 -28.81 16.94
C ARG A 10 -3.74 -27.54 16.28
N ILE A 11 -4.87 -27.03 16.78
CA ILE A 11 -5.48 -25.78 16.29
C ILE A 11 -4.55 -24.60 16.56
N THR A 12 -3.95 -24.49 17.76
CA THR A 12 -2.99 -23.43 18.09
C THR A 12 -1.76 -23.47 17.18
N LYS A 13 -1.23 -24.66 16.88
CA LYS A 13 -0.08 -24.82 15.97
C LYS A 13 -0.43 -24.42 14.53
N LEU A 14 -1.61 -24.79 14.05
CA LEU A 14 -2.10 -24.40 12.72
C LEU A 14 -2.34 -22.88 12.62
N GLY A 15 -2.93 -22.28 13.66
CA GLY A 15 -3.12 -20.84 13.73
C GLY A 15 -1.79 -20.08 13.71
N LEU A 16 -0.78 -20.56 14.45
CA LEU A 16 0.54 -19.94 14.46
C LEU A 16 1.23 -20.03 13.08
N LEU A 17 1.13 -21.18 12.40
CA LEU A 17 1.66 -21.38 11.05
C LEU A 17 1.00 -20.45 10.02
N LEU A 18 -0.32 -20.29 10.10
CA LEU A 18 -1.07 -19.39 9.21
C LEU A 18 -0.66 -17.92 9.43
N MET A 19 -0.48 -17.49 10.68
CA MET A 19 -0.08 -16.11 10.99
C MET A 19 1.34 -15.77 10.51
N MET A 20 2.27 -16.74 10.51
CA MET A 20 3.62 -16.54 9.96
C MET A 20 3.60 -16.37 8.43
N GLY A 21 2.70 -17.06 7.72
CA GLY A 21 2.60 -17.00 6.26
C GLY A 21 2.13 -15.67 5.68
N VAL A 22 1.44 -14.82 6.48
CA VAL A 22 0.93 -13.52 6.00
C VAL A 22 1.95 -12.38 6.11
N SER A 23 3.13 -12.64 6.70
CA SER A 23 4.08 -11.58 7.05
C SER A 23 5.08 -11.18 5.95
N MET A 24 5.00 -11.77 4.75
CA MET A 24 6.03 -11.59 3.71
C MET A 24 5.48 -11.12 2.37
N SER A 25 4.80 -9.97 2.34
CA SER A 25 4.37 -9.34 1.07
C SER A 25 4.34 -7.82 1.15
N ALA A 26 5.46 -7.21 1.55
CA ALA A 26 5.69 -5.77 1.36
C ALA A 26 7.02 -5.60 0.60
N CYS A 27 7.05 -6.06 -0.64
CA CYS A 27 8.18 -5.84 -1.53
C CYS A 27 8.25 -4.34 -1.89
N SER A 28 9.45 -3.76 -1.82
CA SER A 28 9.75 -2.39 -2.23
C SER A 28 9.51 -2.24 -3.73
N GLY A 29 8.48 -1.46 -4.08
CA GLY A 29 8.09 -1.11 -5.44
C GLY A 29 7.00 -0.05 -5.38
N ASP A 30 6.57 0.43 -6.55
CA ASP A 30 5.49 1.42 -6.64
C ASP A 30 4.28 0.93 -5.84
N GLN A 31 3.80 1.77 -4.92
CA GLN A 31 2.71 1.39 -4.02
C GLN A 31 1.41 1.90 -4.58
N LYS A 32 0.48 1.00 -4.89
CA LYS A 32 -0.87 1.35 -5.36
C LYS A 32 -1.91 0.85 -4.37
N TRP A 33 -2.82 1.72 -3.95
CA TRP A 33 -3.92 1.37 -3.05
C TRP A 33 -5.20 2.13 -3.40
N LYS A 34 -6.33 1.68 -2.85
CA LYS A 34 -7.62 2.34 -2.97
C LYS A 34 -8.17 2.67 -1.59
N GLU A 35 -8.84 3.79 -1.48
CA GLU A 35 -9.52 4.22 -0.25
C GLU A 35 -10.90 4.80 -0.56
N GLU A 36 -11.83 4.62 0.38
CA GLU A 36 -13.14 5.27 0.33
C GLU A 36 -13.03 6.64 1.01
N VAL A 37 -13.46 7.69 0.31
CA VAL A 37 -13.44 9.06 0.80
C VAL A 37 -14.86 9.61 0.83
N GLN A 38 -15.28 10.05 2.02
CA GLN A 38 -16.53 10.78 2.17
C GLN A 38 -16.33 12.25 1.79
N LEU A 39 -17.13 12.71 0.83
CA LEU A 39 -17.18 14.11 0.39
C LEU A 39 -18.01 14.95 1.38
N SER A 40 -17.83 16.27 1.31
CA SER A 40 -18.54 17.22 2.18
C SER A 40 -20.06 17.22 2.00
N ASP A 41 -20.57 16.69 0.89
CA ASP A 41 -22.00 16.51 0.62
C ASP A 41 -22.54 15.13 1.06
N GLY A 42 -21.72 14.32 1.74
CA GLY A 42 -22.09 13.00 2.26
C GLY A 42 -21.94 11.86 1.26
N ARG A 43 -21.62 12.12 -0.02
CA ARG A 43 -21.33 11.08 -1.00
C ARG A 43 -20.01 10.38 -0.65
N ILE A 44 -19.90 9.09 -0.96
CA ILE A 44 -18.66 8.33 -0.82
C ILE A 44 -18.12 8.03 -2.23
N ILE A 45 -16.84 8.31 -2.44
CA ILE A 45 -16.12 7.98 -3.67
C ILE A 45 -14.97 7.03 -3.38
N VAL A 46 -14.56 6.25 -4.38
CA VAL A 46 -13.32 5.48 -4.34
C VAL A 46 -12.22 6.28 -5.00
N VAL A 47 -11.12 6.47 -4.27
CA VAL A 47 -9.92 7.14 -4.75
C VAL A 47 -8.81 6.10 -4.90
N GLU A 48 -8.20 6.03 -6.08
CA GLU A 48 -6.95 5.29 -6.29
C GLU A 48 -5.77 6.20 -6.00
N ARG A 49 -4.81 5.69 -5.21
CA ARG A 49 -3.55 6.35 -4.94
C ARG A 49 -2.40 5.50 -5.43
N GLU A 50 -1.39 6.16 -5.94
CA GLU A 50 -0.15 5.52 -6.41
C GLU A 50 1.05 6.36 -5.97
N LEU A 51 2.04 5.70 -5.38
CA LEU A 51 3.33 6.28 -5.04
C LEU A 51 4.36 5.68 -5.99
N LEU A 52 4.88 6.51 -6.89
CA LEU A 52 6.00 6.14 -7.75
C LEU A 52 7.30 6.41 -7.02
N THR A 53 8.17 5.41 -7.04
CA THR A 53 9.49 5.48 -6.43
C THR A 53 10.59 5.48 -7.49
N GLU A 54 11.68 6.17 -7.23
CA GLU A 54 12.89 6.04 -8.04
C GLU A 54 14.01 5.39 -7.23
N ALA A 55 14.80 4.55 -7.91
CA ALA A 55 15.97 3.92 -7.34
C ALA A 55 17.01 4.99 -6.96
N GLY A 56 17.66 4.79 -5.82
CA GLY A 56 18.74 5.64 -5.35
C GLY A 56 20.11 5.11 -5.79
N GLY A 57 21.02 6.03 -6.08
CA GLY A 57 22.45 5.76 -6.17
C GLY A 57 22.93 5.11 -7.47
N ASP A 58 24.21 5.30 -7.77
CA ASP A 58 24.94 4.47 -8.71
C ASP A 58 25.51 3.23 -7.97
N GLU A 59 26.25 2.38 -8.70
CA GLU A 59 26.91 1.17 -8.17
C GLU A 59 27.74 1.40 -6.90
N TRP A 60 28.19 2.64 -6.67
CA TRP A 60 29.13 3.00 -5.61
C TRP A 60 28.46 3.73 -4.43
N ALA A 61 27.15 3.99 -4.51
CA ALA A 61 26.41 4.65 -3.45
C ALA A 61 26.10 3.70 -2.28
N PHE A 62 26.30 4.17 -1.04
CA PHE A 62 25.93 3.42 0.17
C PHE A 62 24.45 3.00 0.20
N ASN A 63 23.59 3.74 -0.50
CA ASN A 63 22.16 3.50 -0.63
C ASN A 63 21.75 3.02 -2.04
N HIS A 64 22.63 2.34 -2.78
CA HIS A 64 22.36 1.85 -4.16
C HIS A 64 21.10 0.96 -4.28
N SER A 65 20.68 0.33 -3.18
CA SER A 65 19.47 -0.51 -3.11
C SER A 65 18.26 0.22 -2.52
N GLY A 66 18.43 1.49 -2.13
CA GLY A 66 17.36 2.32 -1.61
C GLY A 66 16.44 2.82 -2.70
N THR A 67 15.21 3.14 -2.34
CA THR A 67 14.26 3.86 -3.19
C THR A 67 13.78 5.11 -2.47
N LYS A 68 13.43 6.15 -3.24
CA LYS A 68 12.84 7.38 -2.69
C LYS A 68 11.54 7.72 -3.41
N PRO A 69 10.55 8.31 -2.70
CA PRO A 69 9.35 8.84 -3.34
C PRO A 69 9.70 9.89 -4.40
N LYS A 70 9.20 9.69 -5.62
CA LYS A 70 9.33 10.62 -6.73
C LYS A 70 8.04 11.39 -6.96
N GLU A 71 6.94 10.66 -7.01
CA GLU A 71 5.65 11.20 -7.44
C GLU A 71 4.50 10.52 -6.69
N TYR A 72 3.50 11.33 -6.33
CA TYR A 72 2.24 10.87 -5.78
C TYR A 72 1.14 11.14 -6.80
N LEU A 73 0.39 10.11 -7.15
CA LEU A 73 -0.74 10.19 -8.07
C LEU A 73 -2.03 9.87 -7.32
N ILE A 74 -3.06 10.63 -7.62
CA ILE A 74 -4.42 10.44 -7.10
C ILE A 74 -5.36 10.41 -8.29
N ARG A 75 -6.16 9.34 -8.40
CA ARG A 75 -7.15 9.17 -9.46
C ARG A 75 -8.52 8.87 -8.88
N PHE A 76 -9.54 9.55 -9.38
CA PHE A 76 -10.93 9.27 -9.02
C PHE A 76 -11.88 9.69 -10.14
N GLU A 77 -13.04 9.05 -10.20
CA GLU A 77 -14.10 9.44 -11.13
C GLU A 77 -14.80 10.71 -10.63
N TYR A 78 -15.11 11.63 -11.53
CA TYR A 78 -15.85 12.83 -11.21
C TYR A 78 -17.24 12.45 -10.65
N PRO A 79 -17.61 12.92 -9.44
CA PRO A 79 -18.71 12.36 -8.66
C PRO A 79 -20.12 12.61 -9.22
N ASN A 80 -20.23 13.29 -10.36
CA ASN A 80 -21.52 13.58 -11.03
C ASN A 80 -21.88 12.55 -12.12
N GLY A 81 -21.23 11.38 -12.13
CA GLY A 81 -21.60 10.26 -13.02
C GLY A 81 -21.23 10.46 -14.49
N THR A 82 -20.34 11.41 -14.78
CA THR A 82 -19.90 11.71 -16.16
C THR A 82 -18.91 10.68 -16.72
N GLY A 83 -18.42 9.73 -15.92
CA GLY A 83 -17.33 8.82 -16.33
C GLY A 83 -15.97 9.51 -16.48
N LYS A 84 -15.88 10.83 -16.26
CA LYS A 84 -14.64 11.59 -16.40
C LYS A 84 -13.70 11.26 -15.25
N MET A 85 -12.52 10.76 -15.56
CA MET A 85 -11.45 10.56 -14.59
C MET A 85 -10.74 11.88 -14.30
N ILE A 86 -10.54 12.17 -13.02
CA ILE A 86 -9.68 13.23 -12.52
C ILE A 86 -8.38 12.60 -12.05
N GLU A 87 -7.26 13.15 -12.51
CA GLU A 87 -5.92 12.72 -12.13
C GLU A 87 -5.16 13.92 -11.57
N TRP A 88 -4.54 13.73 -10.41
CA TRP A 88 -3.73 14.72 -9.72
C TRP A 88 -2.34 14.17 -9.49
N HIS A 89 -1.32 14.91 -9.94
CA HIS A 89 0.09 14.57 -9.79
C HIS A 89 0.76 15.51 -8.79
N SER A 90 1.56 14.96 -7.89
CA SER A 90 2.38 15.74 -6.96
C SER A 90 3.81 15.22 -7.00
N ILE A 91 4.70 16.05 -7.55
CA ILE A 91 6.12 15.75 -7.69
C ILE A 91 6.83 16.18 -6.41
N LYS A 92 7.62 15.27 -5.82
CA LYS A 92 8.45 15.60 -4.66
C LYS A 92 9.75 16.24 -5.13
N ASN A 93 9.80 17.57 -5.12
CA ASN A 93 11.06 18.28 -5.36
C ASN A 93 11.99 18.11 -4.15
N GLY A 94 13.09 17.38 -4.36
CA GLY A 94 14.13 17.17 -3.36
C GLY A 94 14.94 18.44 -3.15
N TYR A 95 14.42 19.40 -2.38
CA TYR A 95 15.26 20.40 -1.75
C TYR A 95 15.97 19.73 -0.58
N LEU A 96 17.29 19.60 -0.73
CA LEU A 96 18.24 19.15 0.28
C LEU A 96 18.10 20.06 1.52
N ALA A 97 17.83 19.45 2.67
CA ALA A 97 18.04 20.07 3.97
C ALA A 97 19.43 19.64 4.48
#